data_AF-A0A4Q5RE32-F1
#
_entry.id   AF-A0A4Q5RE32-F1
#
_cell.length_a   1.000
_cell.length_b   1.000
_cell.length_c   1.000
_cell.angle_alpha   90.00
_cell.angle_beta   90.00
_cell.angle_gamma   90.00
#
_symmetry.space_group_name_H-M   'P 1'
#
loop_
_entity.id
_entity.type
_entity.pdbx_description
1 polymer ?
#
loop_
_entity_poly.entity_id
_entity_poly.type
_entity_poly.pdbx_seq_one_letter_code
_entity_poly.pdbx_strand_id
1 'polypeptide(L)'
;MSHKFIFRISYLSMAQTLCLILSVLFVSGQSDDWEKHILAVNNSQLTGNGKYLWQTVLQSKYADSIVKAADKMPVATNRRLIMKQLIPLLTDNCQGIAIHYVLCAIWKRQSSGDRGGFGSGNVTYHGLNFYEKEGQYMADPEELAANQKRWIEFMNQ
;
A
#
# COMPACT_ATOMS: atom_id res chain seq x y z
N MET A 1 17.12 12.56 -61.46
CA MET A 1 16.08 11.66 -60.89
C MET A 1 16.16 11.77 -59.38
N SER A 2 15.16 12.33 -58.72
CA SER A 2 15.14 12.53 -57.26
C SER A 2 14.02 11.66 -56.67
N HIS A 3 14.38 10.71 -55.80
CA HIS A 3 13.44 9.83 -55.11
C HIS A 3 12.91 10.52 -53.86
N LYS A 4 11.62 10.89 -53.87
CA LYS A 4 10.91 11.32 -52.67
C LYS A 4 10.52 10.10 -51.85
N PHE A 5 11.18 9.90 -50.71
CA PHE A 5 10.71 9.01 -49.65
C PHE A 5 9.44 9.61 -49.03
N ILE A 6 8.28 9.02 -49.34
CA ILE A 6 7.02 9.34 -48.69
C ILE A 6 6.94 8.47 -47.43
N PHE A 7 7.07 9.10 -46.27
CA PHE A 7 6.72 8.49 -44.99
C PHE A 7 5.22 8.21 -44.96
N ARG A 8 4.83 6.93 -45.09
CA ARG A 8 3.49 6.47 -44.73
C ARG A 8 3.39 6.47 -43.21
N ILE A 9 2.82 7.54 -42.65
CA ILE A 9 2.29 7.52 -41.29
C ILE A 9 1.02 6.68 -41.37
N SER A 10 1.10 5.44 -40.87
CA SER A 10 -0.05 4.55 -40.73
C SER A 10 -1.09 5.22 -39.84
N TYR A 11 -2.29 5.42 -40.37
CA TYR A 11 -3.47 5.87 -39.65
C TYR A 11 -3.80 4.87 -38.54
N LEU A 12 -3.25 5.05 -37.33
CA LEU A 12 -3.95 4.56 -36.14
C LEU A 12 -5.31 5.25 -36.15
N SER A 13 -6.38 4.45 -36.15
CA SER A 13 -7.74 4.99 -36.19
C SER A 13 -7.92 6.03 -35.08
N MET A 14 -8.63 7.13 -35.35
CA MET A 14 -8.92 8.14 -34.33
C MET A 14 -9.45 7.51 -33.03
N ALA A 15 -10.17 6.38 -33.12
CA ALA A 15 -10.65 5.62 -31.98
C ALA A 15 -9.51 5.04 -31.11
N GLN A 16 -8.43 4.53 -31.70
CA GLN A 16 -7.27 4.01 -30.96
C GLN A 16 -6.50 5.12 -30.26
N THR A 17 -6.29 6.25 -30.94
CA THR A 17 -5.61 7.43 -30.35
C THR A 17 -6.46 8.04 -29.24
N LEU A 18 -7.78 8.10 -29.41
CA LEU A 18 -8.71 8.58 -28.38
C LEU A 18 -8.76 7.63 -27.17
N CYS A 19 -8.76 6.31 -27.39
CA CYS A 19 -8.65 5.33 -26.31
C CYS A 19 -7.33 5.44 -25.55
N LEU A 20 -6.21 5.72 -26.23
CA LEU A 20 -4.91 5.90 -25.59
C LEU A 20 -4.87 7.21 -24.77
N ILE A 21 -5.45 8.29 -25.29
CA ILE A 21 -5.56 9.57 -24.55
C ILE A 21 -6.53 9.43 -23.36
N LEU A 22 -7.67 8.75 -23.52
CA LEU A 22 -8.62 8.49 -22.43
C LEU A 22 -8.03 7.60 -21.34
N SER A 23 -7.24 6.59 -21.70
CA SER A 23 -6.56 5.73 -20.72
C SER A 23 -5.42 6.46 -20.00
N VAL A 24 -4.72 7.38 -20.67
CA VAL A 24 -3.74 8.27 -20.02
C VAL A 24 -4.42 9.28 -19.07
N LEU A 25 -5.58 9.83 -19.45
CA LEU A 25 -6.35 10.76 -18.62
C LEU A 25 -7.05 10.08 -17.43
N PHE A 26 -7.49 8.82 -17.57
CA PHE A 26 -8.02 8.05 -16.45
C PHE A 26 -6.94 7.69 -15.42
N VAL A 27 -5.69 7.56 -15.86
CA VAL A 27 -4.55 7.32 -14.96
C VAL A 27 -4.15 8.58 -14.19
N SER A 28 -4.37 9.78 -14.73
CA SER A 28 -4.03 11.04 -14.02
C SER A 28 -5.10 11.50 -13.03
N GLY A 29 -6.36 11.05 -13.14
CA GLY A 29 -7.44 11.43 -12.20
C GLY A 29 -7.48 10.65 -10.88
N GLN A 30 -6.81 9.49 -10.79
CA GLN A 30 -6.71 8.71 -9.54
C GLN A 30 -5.55 9.12 -8.63
N SER A 31 -4.57 9.83 -9.19
CA SER A 31 -3.33 10.25 -8.50
C SER A 31 -3.59 11.13 -7.27
N ASP A 32 -4.53 12.07 -7.36
CA ASP A 32 -4.65 13.17 -6.39
C ASP A 32 -5.45 12.81 -5.12
N ASP A 33 -6.25 11.75 -5.16
CA ASP A 33 -7.00 11.27 -3.98
C ASP A 33 -6.26 10.15 -3.24
N TRP A 34 -5.43 9.38 -3.95
CA TRP A 34 -4.65 8.31 -3.32
C TRP A 34 -3.63 8.87 -2.33
N GLU A 35 -2.88 9.91 -2.68
CA GLU A 35 -1.88 10.52 -1.78
C GLU A 35 -2.53 11.11 -0.52
N LYS A 36 -3.70 11.76 -0.66
CA LYS A 36 -4.48 12.25 0.49
C LYS A 36 -4.92 11.13 1.40
N HIS A 37 -5.36 10.00 0.83
CA HIS A 37 -5.76 8.84 1.61
C HIS A 37 -4.59 8.22 2.35
N ILE A 38 -3.41 8.09 1.72
CA ILE A 38 -2.20 7.61 2.39
C ILE A 38 -1.87 8.48 3.59
N LEU A 39 -1.79 9.80 3.40
CA LEU A 39 -1.41 10.74 4.46
C LEU A 39 -2.43 10.75 5.63
N ALA A 40 -3.68 10.38 5.36
CA ALA A 40 -4.73 10.30 6.37
C ALA A 40 -4.73 8.99 7.17
N VAL A 41 -4.00 7.95 6.73
CA VAL A 41 -3.84 6.71 7.49
C VAL A 41 -2.82 6.92 8.61
N ASN A 42 -3.16 6.52 9.83
CA ASN A 42 -2.27 6.62 10.98
C ASN A 42 -2.62 5.59 12.07
N ASN A 43 -1.71 5.40 13.02
CA ASN A 43 -1.79 4.39 14.08
C ASN A 43 -2.93 4.66 15.08
N SER A 44 -3.44 5.89 15.21
CA SER A 44 -4.60 6.18 16.09
C SER A 44 -5.91 5.55 15.59
N GLN A 45 -5.94 5.10 14.33
CA GLN A 45 -7.07 4.39 13.74
C GLN A 45 -7.06 2.89 14.07
N LEU A 46 -6.00 2.39 14.73
CA LEU A 46 -5.91 1.02 15.20
C LEU A 46 -6.65 0.88 16.53
N THR A 47 -7.50 -0.13 16.62
CA THR A 47 -8.27 -0.46 17.83
C THR A 47 -8.14 -1.94 18.12
N GLY A 48 -8.20 -2.35 19.38
CA GLY A 48 -8.13 -3.76 19.75
C GLY A 48 -7.59 -3.95 21.16
N ASN A 49 -7.51 -5.21 21.58
CA ASN A 49 -6.85 -5.59 22.82
C ASN A 49 -5.59 -6.38 22.47
N GLY A 50 -4.42 -5.91 22.90
CA GLY A 50 -3.14 -6.59 22.63
C GLY A 50 -3.07 -8.03 23.16
N LYS A 51 -3.98 -8.42 24.06
CA LYS A 51 -4.16 -9.81 24.55
C LYS A 51 -4.70 -10.77 23.48
N TYR A 52 -5.32 -10.26 22.41
CA TYR A 52 -5.86 -11.07 21.32
C TYR A 52 -5.46 -10.43 19.99
N LEU A 53 -4.41 -10.96 19.35
CA LEU A 53 -3.87 -10.43 18.10
C LEU A 53 -4.93 -10.18 17.01
N TRP A 54 -5.91 -11.07 16.88
CA TRP A 54 -6.99 -10.97 15.89
C TRP A 54 -8.01 -9.87 16.19
N GLN A 55 -7.98 -9.29 17.40
CA GLN A 55 -8.84 -8.16 17.77
C GLN A 55 -8.27 -6.82 17.34
N THR A 56 -6.98 -6.74 16.99
CA THR A 56 -6.42 -5.48 16.46
C THR A 56 -6.86 -5.28 15.03
N VAL A 57 -7.67 -4.24 14.81
CA VAL A 57 -8.29 -3.90 13.54
C VAL A 57 -8.01 -2.43 13.21
N LEU A 58 -7.69 -2.17 11.94
CA LEU A 58 -7.59 -0.82 11.40
C LEU A 58 -8.98 -0.33 10.99
N GLN A 59 -9.51 0.67 11.69
CA GLN A 59 -10.80 1.29 11.37
C GLN A 59 -10.59 2.58 10.61
N SER A 60 -10.35 2.48 9.30
CA SER A 60 -10.07 3.65 8.47
C SER A 60 -10.68 3.54 7.09
N LYS A 61 -11.64 4.44 6.79
CA LYS A 61 -12.20 4.59 5.45
C LYS A 61 -11.13 4.93 4.40
N TYR A 62 -10.05 5.57 4.83
CA TYR A 62 -8.92 5.92 3.97
C TYR A 62 -8.11 4.67 3.62
N ALA A 63 -7.81 3.83 4.63
CA ALA A 63 -7.20 2.52 4.41
C ALA A 63 -8.06 1.64 3.48
N ASP A 64 -9.36 1.56 3.71
CA ASP A 64 -10.28 0.80 2.85
C ASP A 64 -10.25 1.31 1.41
N SER A 65 -10.18 2.62 1.23
CA SER A 65 -10.12 3.25 -0.09
C SER A 65 -8.81 2.92 -0.82
N ILE A 66 -7.69 2.91 -0.09
CA ILE A 66 -6.38 2.50 -0.60
C ILE A 66 -6.43 1.03 -1.03
N VAL A 67 -6.91 0.12 -0.18
CA VAL A 67 -7.00 -1.32 -0.51
C VAL A 67 -7.87 -1.53 -1.76
N LYS A 68 -9.07 -0.94 -1.80
CA LYS A 68 -10.00 -1.06 -2.93
C LYS A 68 -9.44 -0.49 -4.23
N ALA A 69 -8.68 0.60 -4.18
CA ALA A 69 -8.06 1.16 -5.36
C ALA A 69 -6.87 0.30 -5.83
N ALA A 70 -6.06 -0.23 -4.91
CA ALA A 70 -4.99 -1.19 -5.23
C ALA A 70 -5.53 -2.44 -5.93
N ASP A 71 -6.66 -2.99 -5.47
CA ASP A 71 -7.31 -4.17 -6.06
C ASP A 71 -7.79 -3.96 -7.51
N LYS A 72 -8.07 -2.70 -7.89
CA LYS A 72 -8.53 -2.35 -9.24
C LYS A 72 -7.38 -2.06 -10.21
N MET A 73 -6.15 -1.95 -9.72
CA MET A 73 -4.98 -1.62 -10.53
C MET A 73 -4.27 -2.88 -11.04
N PRO A 74 -3.63 -2.83 -12.23
CA PRO A 74 -2.71 -3.88 -12.66
C PRO A 74 -1.60 -4.10 -11.63
N VAL A 75 -1.23 -5.36 -11.37
CA VAL A 75 -0.25 -5.75 -10.33
C VAL A 75 1.07 -4.97 -10.45
N ALA A 76 1.59 -4.81 -11.67
CA ALA A 76 2.84 -4.08 -11.90
C ALA A 76 2.73 -2.59 -11.53
N THR A 77 1.61 -1.94 -11.88
CA THR A 77 1.34 -0.53 -11.53
C THR A 77 1.21 -0.38 -10.03
N ASN A 78 0.45 -1.27 -9.39
CA ASN A 78 0.23 -1.28 -7.95
C ASN A 78 1.57 -1.46 -7.19
N ARG A 79 2.38 -2.47 -7.55
CA ARG A 79 3.72 -2.68 -6.96
C ARG A 79 4.60 -1.44 -7.06
N ARG A 80 4.69 -0.82 -8.24
CA ARG A 80 5.48 0.41 -8.45
C ARG A 80 5.01 1.54 -7.52
N LEU A 81 3.70 1.72 -7.42
CA LEU A 81 3.11 2.81 -6.64
C LEU A 81 3.30 2.59 -5.14
N ILE A 82 3.08 1.37 -4.64
CA ILE A 82 3.33 1.01 -3.25
C ILE A 82 4.80 1.18 -2.87
N MET A 83 5.72 0.69 -3.72
CA MET A 83 7.16 0.87 -3.49
C MET A 83 7.55 2.35 -3.42
N LYS A 84 6.90 3.20 -4.21
CA LYS A 84 7.18 4.64 -4.24
C LYS A 84 6.56 5.39 -3.06
N GLN A 85 5.34 5.04 -2.63
CA GLN A 85 4.55 5.89 -1.74
C GLN A 85 4.25 5.28 -0.36
N LEU A 86 3.99 3.98 -0.25
CA LEU A 86 3.65 3.36 1.06
C LEU A 86 4.89 2.83 1.78
N ILE A 87 5.82 2.18 1.06
CA ILE A 87 7.03 1.61 1.66
C ILE A 87 7.87 2.64 2.44
N PRO A 88 8.08 3.87 1.96
CA PRO A 88 8.81 4.89 2.72
C PRO A 88 8.17 5.25 4.07
N LEU A 89 6.84 5.10 4.19
CA LEU A 89 6.09 5.46 5.40
C LEU A 89 6.08 4.35 6.45
N LEU A 90 6.63 3.16 6.14
CA LEU A 90 6.72 2.08 7.12
C LEU A 90 7.63 2.41 8.30
N THR A 91 8.57 3.34 8.14
CA THR A 91 9.46 3.81 9.21
C THR A 91 8.89 4.98 10.02
N ASP A 92 7.71 5.47 9.66
CA ASP A 92 7.06 6.57 10.38
C ASP A 92 6.39 6.06 11.66
N ASN A 93 6.69 6.67 12.81
CA ASN A 93 6.16 6.23 14.10
C ASN A 93 4.65 6.48 14.26
N CYS A 94 4.09 7.42 13.50
CA CYS A 94 2.67 7.76 13.52
C CYS A 94 1.85 6.92 12.53
N GLN A 95 2.48 6.34 11.50
CA GLN A 95 1.77 5.68 10.40
C GLN A 95 2.22 4.24 10.13
N GLY A 96 3.45 3.86 10.48
CA GLY A 96 4.11 2.65 10.00
C GLY A 96 3.35 1.36 10.31
N ILE A 97 2.68 1.28 11.46
CA ILE A 97 1.86 0.11 11.84
C ILE A 97 0.59 0.07 10.98
N ALA A 98 -0.13 1.19 10.87
CA ALA A 98 -1.34 1.26 10.05
C ALA A 98 -1.05 1.00 8.56
N ILE A 99 0.06 1.53 8.04
CA ILE A 99 0.52 1.24 6.66
C ILE A 99 0.86 -0.25 6.52
N HIS A 100 1.50 -0.87 7.52
CA HIS A 100 1.73 -2.31 7.51
C HIS A 100 0.42 -3.11 7.38
N TYR A 101 -0.63 -2.72 8.11
CA TYR A 101 -1.96 -3.33 7.99
C TYR A 101 -2.53 -3.21 6.58
N VAL A 102 -2.42 -2.03 5.97
CA VAL A 102 -2.85 -1.78 4.59
C VAL A 102 -2.11 -2.70 3.61
N LEU A 103 -0.79 -2.81 3.72
CA LEU A 103 0.02 -3.68 2.86
C LEU A 103 -0.37 -5.15 3.02
N CYS A 104 -0.60 -5.60 4.25
CA CYS A 104 -1.08 -6.96 4.52
C CYS A 104 -2.44 -7.20 3.87
N ALA A 105 -3.38 -6.25 3.95
CA ALA A 105 -4.69 -6.38 3.31
C ALA A 105 -4.58 -6.51 1.78
N ILE A 106 -3.66 -5.78 1.15
CA ILE A 106 -3.45 -5.80 -0.30
C ILE A 106 -2.80 -7.12 -0.76
N TRP A 107 -1.77 -7.61 -0.07
CA TRP A 107 -0.92 -8.71 -0.59
C TRP A 107 -0.82 -9.97 0.25
N LYS A 108 -1.04 -9.89 1.56
CA LYS A 108 -0.98 -11.06 2.44
C LYS A 108 -2.36 -11.62 2.80
N ARG A 109 -3.46 -10.92 2.42
CA ARG A 109 -4.89 -11.26 2.59
C ARG A 109 -5.14 -12.24 3.75
N GLN A 110 -5.52 -11.73 4.93
CA GLN A 110 -5.79 -12.51 6.17
C GLN A 110 -5.54 -14.03 6.03
N SER A 111 -4.27 -14.45 6.04
CA SER A 111 -3.99 -15.87 6.20
C SER A 111 -4.34 -16.21 7.65
N SER A 112 -5.31 -17.09 7.84
CA SER A 112 -5.87 -17.52 9.13
C SER A 112 -4.88 -18.25 10.05
N GLY A 113 -3.57 -18.13 9.79
CA GLY A 113 -2.50 -18.92 10.41
C GLY A 113 -1.42 -18.12 11.11
N ASP A 114 -1.29 -16.81 10.91
CA ASP A 114 -0.29 -15.99 11.64
C ASP A 114 -0.79 -15.70 13.07
N ARG A 115 -0.71 -16.73 13.90
CA ARG A 115 -0.88 -16.64 15.35
C ARG A 115 0.42 -16.08 15.93
N GLY A 116 0.57 -14.76 15.89
CA GLY A 116 1.66 -14.07 16.56
C GLY A 116 1.78 -14.48 18.03
N GLY A 117 3.03 -14.57 18.51
CA GLY A 117 3.35 -14.99 19.86
C GLY A 117 3.05 -13.92 20.90
N PHE A 118 2.80 -14.35 22.14
CA PHE A 118 2.46 -13.47 23.26
C PHE A 118 3.66 -13.23 24.18
N GLY A 119 3.93 -11.95 24.45
CA GLY A 119 4.60 -11.47 25.66
C GLY A 119 3.78 -10.28 26.18
N SER A 120 3.59 -10.15 27.49
CA SER A 120 2.74 -9.14 28.13
C SER A 120 2.90 -7.72 27.53
N GLY A 121 1.92 -7.27 26.73
CA GLY A 121 1.90 -5.93 26.12
C GLY A 121 2.36 -5.86 24.66
N ASN A 122 2.99 -6.92 24.13
CA ASN A 122 3.48 -6.97 22.75
C ASN A 122 2.53 -7.76 21.85
N VAL A 123 2.27 -7.20 20.66
CA VAL A 123 1.45 -7.71 19.58
C VAL A 123 2.34 -7.98 18.38
N THR A 124 2.20 -9.14 17.75
CA THR A 124 2.92 -9.48 16.52
C THR A 124 1.94 -9.74 15.38
N TYR A 125 1.86 -8.86 14.39
CA TYR A 125 1.01 -9.04 13.21
C TYR A 125 1.86 -9.22 11.96
N HIS A 126 1.71 -10.34 11.25
CA HIS A 126 2.48 -10.65 10.03
C HIS A 126 3.99 -10.37 10.12
N GLY A 127 4.57 -10.64 11.29
CA GLY A 127 5.98 -10.46 11.61
C GLY A 127 6.38 -9.07 12.09
N LEU A 128 5.48 -8.09 12.14
CA LEU A 128 5.70 -6.79 12.79
C LEU A 128 5.32 -6.86 14.28
N ASN A 129 6.28 -6.54 15.15
CA ASN A 129 6.04 -6.39 16.58
C ASN A 129 5.68 -4.94 16.94
N PHE A 130 4.70 -4.76 17.82
CA PHE A 130 4.28 -3.45 18.34
C PHE A 130 3.57 -3.62 19.68
N TYR A 131 3.35 -2.54 20.41
CA TYR A 131 2.75 -2.56 21.74
C TYR A 131 1.79 -1.40 21.93
N GLU A 132 0.89 -1.52 22.90
CA GLU A 132 0.01 -0.43 23.29
C GLU A 132 0.65 0.37 24.44
N LYS A 133 0.71 1.69 24.29
CA LYS A 133 1.13 2.64 25.31
C LYS A 133 0.16 3.79 25.34
N GLU A 134 -0.43 4.07 26.51
CA GLU A 134 -1.35 5.20 26.72
C GLU A 134 -2.54 5.21 25.74
N GLY A 135 -3.05 4.03 25.37
CA GLY A 135 -4.18 3.89 24.44
C GLY A 135 -3.80 4.03 22.96
N GLN A 136 -2.50 4.07 22.64
CA GLN A 136 -2.00 4.14 21.27
C GLN A 136 -1.04 2.99 20.96
N TYR A 137 -1.10 2.48 19.73
CA TYR A 137 -0.16 1.48 19.27
C TYR A 137 1.14 2.13 18.79
N MET A 138 2.26 1.61 19.28
CA MET A 138 3.62 2.04 18.99
C MET A 138 4.49 0.84 18.63
N ALA A 139 5.48 1.05 17.77
CA ALA A 139 6.48 0.04 17.43
C ALA A 139 7.86 0.68 17.59
N ASP A 140 8.85 -0.14 17.94
CA ASP A 140 10.21 0.35 18.03
C ASP A 140 10.73 0.75 16.63
N PRO A 141 11.49 1.85 16.49
CA PRO A 141 11.99 2.29 15.19
C PRO A 141 12.79 1.23 14.44
N GLU A 142 13.52 0.39 15.18
CA GLU A 142 14.27 -0.74 14.61
C GLU A 142 13.36 -1.80 14.02
N GLU A 143 12.23 -2.10 14.66
CA GLU A 143 11.24 -3.04 14.18
C GLU A 143 10.51 -2.49 12.95
N LEU A 144 10.18 -1.19 12.92
CA LEU A 144 9.64 -0.52 11.74
C LEU A 144 10.61 -0.57 10.54
N ALA A 145 11.89 -0.31 10.78
CA ALA A 145 12.93 -0.41 9.75
C ALA A 145 13.13 -1.85 9.26
N ALA A 146 13.12 -2.84 10.16
CA ALA A 146 13.18 -4.25 9.80
C ALA A 146 11.95 -4.66 8.97
N ASN A 147 10.76 -4.19 9.34
CA ASN A 147 9.53 -4.43 8.60
C ASN A 147 9.59 -3.83 7.19
N GLN A 148 10.10 -2.60 7.04
CA GLN A 148 10.30 -1.99 5.74
C GLN A 148 11.20 -2.85 4.84
N LYS A 149 12.33 -3.35 5.37
CA LYS A 149 13.23 -4.25 4.63
C LYS A 149 12.51 -5.53 4.18
N ARG A 150 11.76 -6.19 5.07
CA ARG A 150 10.97 -7.39 4.75
C ARG A 150 9.97 -7.14 3.61
N TRP A 151 9.34 -5.97 3.59
CA TRP A 151 8.43 -5.60 2.50
C TRP A 151 9.15 -5.32 1.18
N ILE A 152 10.28 -4.62 1.21
CA ILE A 152 11.11 -4.39 0.01
C ILE A 152 11.54 -5.74 -0.60
N GLU A 153 12.02 -6.67 0.23
CA GLU A 153 12.38 -8.02 -0.20
C GLU A 153 11.19 -8.76 -0.81
N PHE A 154 10.02 -8.72 -0.16
CA PHE A 154 8.80 -9.34 -0.67
C PHE A 154 8.35 -8.74 -2.02
N MET A 155 8.54 -7.43 -2.26
CA MET A 155 8.18 -6.80 -3.55
C MET A 155 9.11 -7.13 -4.70
N ASN A 156 10.34 -7.51 -4.39
CA ASN A 156 11.37 -7.80 -5.38
C ASN A 156 11.40 -9.29 -5.78
N GLN A 157 10.61 -10.13 -5.11
CA GLN A 157 10.31 -11.52 -5.50
C GLN A 157 9.16 -11.56 -6.53
#